data_AF-A0A7S0HFW7-F1
#
_entry.id   AF-A0A7S0HFW7-F1
#
_cell.length_a   1.000
_cell.length_b   1.000
_cell.length_c   1.000
_cell.angle_alpha   90.00
_cell.angle_beta   90.00
_cell.angle_gamma   90.00
#
_symmetry.space_group_name_H-M   'P 1'
#
loop_
_entity.id
_entity.type
_entity.pdbx_description
1 polymer ?
#
loop_
_entity_poly.entity_id
_entity_poly.type
_entity_poly.pdbx_seq_one_letter_code
_entity_poly.pdbx_strand_id
1 'polypeptide(L)'
;AQRFNQWSLMQKRIKKTYSSVVCQGFIAILIVLNFLVNIVEKQINPEESSNGAALFNNLDIFFTVIFTVELLLNITANFFWNFVLDGWNIFDFIIITISILQLALSAIPAVRSLRTFRTFRIIRMFGKLKRLRTIINAIFASILPVLQTLAICLVVVAVYCSLGVEFFRSESPRDFGNFFR
;
A
#
# COMPACT_ATOMS: atom_id res chain seq x y z
N ALA A 1 -41.21 -2.91 7.84
CA ALA A 1 -40.81 -3.92 6.82
C ALA A 1 -40.43 -3.30 5.47
N GLN A 2 -41.27 -2.48 4.82
CA GLN A 2 -41.01 -1.94 3.46
C GLN A 2 -39.74 -1.09 3.32
N ARG A 3 -39.41 -0.21 4.29
CA ARG A 3 -38.18 0.62 4.23
C ARG A 3 -36.89 -0.21 4.27
N PHE A 4 -36.89 -1.33 5.00
CA PHE A 4 -35.75 -2.25 5.10
C PHE A 4 -35.51 -2.99 3.77
N ASN A 5 -36.60 -3.31 3.05
CA ASN A 5 -36.53 -3.98 1.76
C ASN A 5 -36.10 -3.03 0.62
N GLN A 6 -36.50 -1.76 0.69
CA GLN A 6 -36.03 -0.72 -0.25
C GLN A 6 -34.53 -0.44 -0.07
N TRP A 7 -34.05 -0.37 1.17
CA TRP A 7 -32.62 -0.20 1.47
C TRP A 7 -31.77 -1.37 0.95
N SER A 8 -32.21 -2.61 1.15
CA SER A 8 -31.47 -3.78 0.67
C SER A 8 -31.46 -3.88 -0.87
N LEU A 9 -32.51 -3.42 -1.55
CA LEU A 9 -32.57 -3.33 -3.01
C LEU A 9 -31.66 -2.24 -3.57
N MET A 10 -31.63 -1.06 -2.93
CA MET A 10 -30.69 0.01 -3.28
C MET A 10 -29.24 -0.45 -3.09
N GLN A 11 -28.93 -1.15 -1.98
CA GLN A 11 -27.61 -1.73 -1.74
C GLN A 11 -27.19 -2.73 -2.82
N LYS A 12 -28.08 -3.65 -3.23
CA LYS A 12 -27.78 -4.60 -4.30
C LYS A 12 -27.50 -3.90 -5.64
N ARG A 13 -28.24 -2.82 -5.94
CA ARG A 13 -28.01 -2.00 -7.14
C ARG A 13 -26.67 -1.28 -7.08
N ILE A 14 -26.37 -0.60 -5.97
CA ILE A 14 -25.09 0.12 -5.77
C ILE A 14 -23.92 -0.86 -5.83
N LYS A 15 -24.03 -2.01 -5.16
CA LYS A 15 -23.00 -3.05 -5.19
C LYS A 15 -22.76 -3.59 -6.59
N LYS A 16 -23.82 -3.79 -7.39
CA LYS A 16 -23.72 -4.23 -8.80
C LYS A 16 -23.06 -3.17 -9.69
N THR A 17 -23.37 -1.89 -9.48
CA THR A 17 -22.75 -0.78 -10.22
C THR A 17 -21.29 -0.60 -9.84
N TYR A 18 -20.96 -0.67 -8.54
CA TYR A 18 -19.60 -0.55 -8.02
C TYR A 18 -18.73 -1.76 -8.40
N SER A 19 -19.28 -2.97 -8.41
CA SER A 19 -18.58 -4.18 -8.84
C SER A 19 -18.45 -4.32 -10.36
N SER A 20 -18.98 -3.36 -11.12
CA SER A 20 -18.81 -3.34 -12.57
C SER A 20 -17.33 -3.20 -12.94
N VAL A 21 -16.89 -4.00 -13.91
CA VAL A 21 -15.52 -3.97 -14.44
C VAL A 21 -15.15 -2.58 -14.96
N VAL A 22 -16.13 -1.84 -15.50
CA VAL A 22 -15.93 -0.47 -15.99
C VAL A 22 -15.66 0.51 -14.85
N CYS A 23 -16.45 0.41 -13.76
CA CYS A 23 -16.27 1.29 -12.59
C CYS A 23 -14.95 1.00 -11.88
N GLN A 24 -14.62 -0.28 -11.69
CA GLN A 24 -13.34 -0.69 -11.10
C GLN A 24 -12.15 -0.29 -11.98
N GLY A 25 -12.25 -0.42 -13.30
CA GLY A 25 -11.25 0.02 -14.25
C GLY A 25 -11.04 1.53 -14.20
N PHE A 26 -12.12 2.32 -14.15
CA PHE A 26 -12.06 3.77 -14.01
C PHE A 26 -11.35 4.21 -12.73
N ILE A 27 -11.70 3.61 -11.57
CA ILE A 27 -11.04 3.89 -10.30
C ILE A 27 -9.56 3.51 -10.35
N ALA A 28 -9.23 2.37 -10.96
CA ALA A 28 -7.83 1.93 -11.11
C ALA A 28 -7.02 2.93 -11.98
N ILE A 29 -7.60 3.43 -13.07
CA ILE A 29 -6.99 4.46 -13.90
C ILE A 29 -6.75 5.74 -13.10
N LEU A 30 -7.71 6.17 -12.28
CA LEU A 30 -7.54 7.34 -11.40
C LEU A 30 -6.43 7.16 -10.37
N ILE A 31 -6.26 5.96 -9.80
CA ILE A 31 -5.16 5.66 -8.88
C ILE A 31 -3.81 5.77 -9.60
N VAL A 32 -3.70 5.19 -10.80
CA VAL A 32 -2.48 5.26 -11.61
C VAL A 32 -2.18 6.71 -11.99
N LEU A 33 -3.19 7.47 -12.42
CA LEU A 33 -3.03 8.89 -12.76
C LEU A 33 -2.56 9.71 -11.56
N ASN A 34 -3.16 9.51 -10.37
CA ASN A 34 -2.72 10.17 -9.15
C ASN A 34 -1.26 9.84 -8.83
N PHE A 35 -0.85 8.58 -9.02
CA PHE A 35 0.53 8.17 -8.81
C PHE A 35 1.49 8.81 -9.81
N LEU A 36 1.12 8.91 -11.09
CA LEU A 36 1.92 9.61 -12.10
C LEU A 36 2.08 11.10 -11.76
N VAL A 37 1.00 11.76 -11.34
CA VAL A 37 1.07 13.17 -10.88
C VAL A 37 2.03 13.30 -9.70
N ASN A 38 1.97 12.41 -8.71
CA ASN A 38 2.90 12.41 -7.56
C ASN A 38 4.36 12.19 -7.99
N ILE A 39 4.62 11.37 -9.00
CA ILE A 39 5.99 11.17 -9.54
C ILE A 39 6.48 12.45 -10.20
N VAL A 40 5.65 13.07 -11.05
CA VAL A 40 6.00 14.31 -11.75
C VAL A 40 6.25 15.44 -10.76
N GLU A 41 5.43 15.57 -9.72
CA GLU A 41 5.64 16.53 -8.63
C GLU A 41 7.02 16.35 -7.97
N LYS A 42 7.39 15.11 -7.63
CA LYS A 42 8.70 14.78 -7.03
C LYS A 42 9.88 14.95 -7.99
N GLN A 43 9.67 14.85 -9.29
CA GLN A 43 10.73 15.04 -10.29
C GLN A 43 10.99 16.53 -10.52
N ILE A 44 9.92 17.33 -10.60
CA ILE A 44 10.03 18.78 -10.82
C ILE A 44 10.49 19.49 -9.55
N ASN A 45 10.12 18.98 -8.36
CA ASN A 45 10.39 19.60 -7.05
C ASN A 45 10.14 21.13 -7.08
N PRO A 46 8.90 21.56 -7.41
CA PRO A 46 8.58 22.97 -7.50
C PRO A 46 8.81 23.67 -6.16
N GLU A 47 9.37 24.88 -6.18
CA GLU A 47 9.48 25.72 -4.98
C GLU A 47 8.10 25.95 -4.35
N GLU A 48 8.02 25.95 -3.01
CA GLU A 48 6.76 25.99 -2.26
C GLU A 48 5.88 27.22 -2.59
N SER A 49 6.48 28.31 -3.10
CA SER A 49 5.79 29.56 -3.50
C SER A 49 5.40 29.63 -4.98
N SER A 50 5.77 28.63 -5.78
CA SER A 50 5.51 28.63 -7.22
C SER A 50 4.06 28.24 -7.55
N ASN A 51 3.54 28.74 -8.68
CA ASN A 51 2.25 28.30 -9.21
C ASN A 51 2.20 26.77 -9.45
N GLY A 52 3.35 26.14 -9.71
CA GLY A 52 3.47 24.69 -9.86
C GLY A 52 3.07 23.93 -8.59
N ALA A 53 3.59 24.35 -7.43
CA ALA A 53 3.25 23.73 -6.15
C ALA A 53 1.75 23.84 -5.81
N ALA A 54 1.14 24.99 -6.12
CA ALA A 54 -0.30 25.19 -5.93
C ALA A 54 -1.14 24.26 -6.84
N LEU A 55 -0.72 24.05 -8.09
CA LEU A 55 -1.39 23.12 -9.01
C LEU A 55 -1.35 21.68 -8.51
N PHE A 56 -0.17 21.19 -8.08
CA PHE A 56 -0.05 19.83 -7.53
C PHE A 56 -0.87 19.63 -6.26
N ASN A 57 -0.90 20.63 -5.36
CA ASN A 57 -1.74 20.58 -4.18
C ASN A 57 -3.24 20.52 -4.52
N ASN A 58 -3.69 21.29 -5.51
CA ASN A 58 -5.09 21.24 -5.98
C ASN A 58 -5.44 19.87 -6.59
N LEU A 59 -4.52 19.28 -7.36
CA LEU A 59 -4.69 17.93 -7.90
C LEU A 59 -4.76 16.89 -6.77
N ASP A 60 -3.92 16.99 -5.76
CA ASP A 60 -3.93 16.06 -4.62
C ASP A 60 -5.25 16.13 -3.84
N ILE A 61 -5.78 17.34 -3.61
CA ILE A 61 -7.10 17.55 -3.02
C ILE A 61 -8.18 16.91 -3.89
N PHE A 62 -8.16 17.17 -5.20
CA PHE A 62 -9.13 16.61 -6.15
C PHE A 62 -9.17 15.07 -6.11
N PHE A 63 -8.01 14.41 -6.19
CA PHE A 63 -7.94 12.96 -6.09
C PHE A 63 -8.38 12.45 -4.72
N THR A 64 -8.00 13.13 -3.64
CA THR A 64 -8.42 12.77 -2.28
C THR A 64 -9.93 12.84 -2.11
N VAL A 65 -10.59 13.87 -2.66
CA VAL A 65 -12.06 14.00 -2.62
C VAL A 65 -12.73 12.87 -3.40
N ILE A 66 -12.27 12.59 -4.62
CA ILE A 66 -12.84 11.49 -5.43
C ILE A 66 -12.71 10.15 -4.70
N PHE A 67 -11.54 9.84 -4.15
CA PHE A 67 -11.35 8.59 -3.43
C PHE A 67 -12.12 8.54 -2.12
N THR A 68 -12.35 9.68 -1.47
CA THR A 68 -13.21 9.74 -0.28
C THR A 68 -14.66 9.42 -0.64
N VAL A 69 -15.18 9.97 -1.74
CA VAL A 69 -16.53 9.63 -2.24
C VAL A 69 -16.61 8.14 -2.60
N GLU A 70 -15.61 7.61 -3.28
CA GLU A 70 -15.51 6.19 -3.63
C GLU A 70 -15.54 5.27 -2.40
N LEU A 71 -14.80 5.62 -1.34
CA LEU A 71 -14.80 4.90 -0.06
C LEU A 71 -16.18 4.93 0.61
N LEU A 72 -16.86 6.08 0.62
CA LEU A 72 -18.22 6.20 1.17
C LEU A 72 -19.20 5.33 0.39
N LEU A 73 -19.08 5.27 -0.94
CA LEU A 73 -19.87 4.34 -1.78
C LEU A 73 -19.56 2.87 -1.43
N ASN A 74 -18.30 2.52 -1.18
CA ASN A 74 -17.92 1.17 -0.79
C ASN A 74 -18.49 0.77 0.59
N ILE A 75 -18.46 1.69 1.57
CA ILE A 75 -19.03 1.48 2.92
C ILE A 75 -20.54 1.27 2.82
N THR A 76 -21.24 2.11 2.06
CA THR A 76 -22.70 2.00 1.88
C THR A 76 -23.09 0.74 1.10
N ALA A 77 -22.26 0.28 0.16
CA ALA A 77 -22.49 -0.93 -0.61
C ALA A 77 -22.27 -2.23 0.19
N ASN A 78 -21.26 -2.28 1.06
CA ASN A 78 -20.88 -3.52 1.76
C ASN A 78 -21.46 -3.68 3.17
N PHE A 79 -22.05 -2.63 3.77
CA PHE A 79 -22.47 -2.60 5.18
C PHE A 79 -21.27 -2.69 6.14
N PHE A 80 -21.39 -2.08 7.33
CA PHE A 80 -20.26 -1.87 8.24
C PHE A 80 -19.48 -3.15 8.58
N TRP A 81 -20.20 -4.24 8.88
CA TRP A 81 -19.56 -5.51 9.25
C TRP A 81 -18.79 -6.19 8.12
N ASN A 82 -19.35 -6.28 6.91
CA ASN A 82 -18.60 -6.91 5.80
C ASN A 82 -17.47 -6.01 5.29
N PHE A 83 -17.56 -4.70 5.52
CA PHE A 83 -16.47 -3.77 5.21
C PHE A 83 -15.27 -4.02 6.12
N VAL A 84 -15.49 -4.12 7.43
CA VAL A 84 -14.42 -4.33 8.44
C VAL A 84 -13.83 -5.75 8.35
N LEU A 85 -14.57 -6.74 7.87
CA LEU A 85 -14.01 -8.09 7.67
C LEU A 85 -13.03 -8.19 6.48
N ASP A 86 -13.11 -7.28 5.50
CA ASP A 86 -12.17 -7.25 4.37
C ASP A 86 -10.96 -6.36 4.70
N GLY A 87 -9.81 -6.99 4.95
CA GLY A 87 -8.56 -6.29 5.28
C GLY A 87 -8.13 -5.27 4.22
N TRP A 88 -8.49 -5.48 2.95
CA TRP A 88 -8.19 -4.52 1.88
C TRP A 88 -9.04 -3.26 1.96
N ASN A 89 -10.29 -3.37 2.43
CA ASN A 89 -11.17 -2.23 2.63
C ASN A 89 -10.73 -1.41 3.85
N ILE A 90 -10.28 -2.06 4.93
CA ILE A 90 -9.66 -1.37 6.07
C ILE A 90 -8.40 -0.62 5.64
N PHE A 91 -7.52 -1.26 4.86
CA PHE A 91 -6.32 -0.60 4.34
C PHE A 91 -6.67 0.66 3.55
N ASP A 92 -7.67 0.58 2.68
CA ASP A 92 -8.20 1.71 1.90
C ASP A 92 -8.68 2.86 2.80
N PHE A 93 -9.43 2.52 3.86
CA PHE A 93 -9.94 3.46 4.85
C PHE A 93 -8.83 4.19 5.60
N ILE A 94 -7.80 3.46 6.06
CA ILE A 94 -6.64 4.04 6.75
C ILE A 94 -5.92 5.04 5.86
N ILE A 95 -5.66 4.68 4.60
CA ILE A 95 -4.94 5.56 3.67
C ILE A 95 -5.72 6.85 3.39
N ILE A 96 -7.04 6.78 3.22
CA ILE A 96 -7.87 7.98 3.03
C ILE A 96 -7.89 8.83 4.30
N THR A 97 -7.98 8.21 5.48
CA THR A 97 -7.98 8.91 6.75
C THR A 97 -6.67 9.69 6.96
N ILE A 98 -5.53 9.05 6.70
CA ILE A 98 -4.21 9.70 6.73
C ILE A 98 -4.16 10.85 5.72
N SER A 99 -4.75 10.68 4.54
CA SER A 99 -4.78 11.69 3.48
C SER A 99 -5.56 12.94 3.88
N ILE A 100 -6.72 12.77 4.51
CA ILE A 100 -7.54 13.86 5.03
C ILE A 100 -6.82 14.56 6.20
N LEU A 101 -6.21 13.79 7.10
CA LEU A 101 -5.46 14.33 8.23
C LEU A 101 -4.29 15.21 7.76
N GLN A 102 -3.59 14.81 6.70
CA GLN A 102 -2.52 15.59 6.10
C GLN A 102 -3.00 16.91 5.51
N LEU A 103 -4.20 16.93 4.93
CA LEU A 103 -4.79 18.16 4.39
C LEU A 103 -5.21 19.10 5.52
N ALA A 104 -5.83 18.56 6.58
CA ALA A 104 -6.33 19.34 7.70
C ALA A 104 -5.21 19.92 8.58
N LEU A 105 -4.11 19.19 8.76
CA LEU A 105 -3.01 19.56 9.65
C LEU A 105 -1.75 20.01 8.90
N SER A 106 -1.91 20.57 7.70
CA SER A 106 -0.80 20.97 6.81
C SER A 106 0.16 22.01 7.42
N ALA A 107 -0.28 22.75 8.45
CA ALA A 107 0.51 23.73 9.18
C ALA A 107 1.51 23.10 10.18
N ILE A 108 1.35 21.81 10.55
CA ILE A 108 2.22 21.15 11.52
C ILE A 108 3.44 20.54 10.81
N PRO A 109 4.69 20.86 11.20
CA PRO A 109 5.90 20.33 10.55
C PRO A 109 5.97 18.80 10.54
N ALA A 110 5.54 18.14 11.62
CA ALA A 110 5.47 16.68 11.70
C ALA A 110 4.51 16.07 10.66
N VAL A 111 3.49 16.81 10.22
CA VAL A 111 2.54 16.37 9.19
C VAL A 111 3.11 16.59 7.78
N ARG A 112 4.12 17.45 7.63
CA ARG A 112 4.83 17.66 6.37
C ARG A 112 5.59 16.41 5.92
N SER A 113 6.17 15.64 6.84
CA SER A 113 6.81 14.36 6.52
C SER A 113 5.80 13.27 6.14
N LEU A 114 4.56 13.36 6.64
CA LEU A 114 3.50 12.43 6.29
C LEU A 114 3.11 12.52 4.80
N ARG A 115 3.43 13.63 4.11
CA ARG A 115 3.20 13.83 2.68
C ARG A 115 3.79 12.69 1.82
N THR A 116 4.89 12.07 2.26
CA THR A 116 5.49 10.89 1.60
C THR A 116 4.53 9.69 1.56
N PHE A 117 3.66 9.54 2.59
CA PHE A 117 2.69 8.45 2.63
C PHE A 117 1.63 8.54 1.53
N ARG A 118 1.45 9.70 0.88
CA ARG A 118 0.57 9.82 -0.29
C ARG A 118 1.02 8.92 -1.43
N THR A 119 2.33 8.67 -1.55
CA THR A 119 2.87 7.71 -2.53
C THR A 119 2.36 6.29 -2.27
N PHE A 120 2.13 5.90 -1.01
CA PHE A 120 1.57 4.58 -0.68
C PHE A 120 0.12 4.41 -1.14
N ARG A 121 -0.58 5.46 -1.58
CA ARG A 121 -1.91 5.32 -2.20
C ARG A 121 -1.88 4.42 -3.43
N ILE A 122 -0.74 4.27 -4.13
CA ILE A 122 -0.60 3.30 -5.23
C ILE A 122 -0.83 1.86 -4.75
N ILE A 123 -0.49 1.55 -3.49
CA ILE A 123 -0.72 0.23 -2.88
C ILE A 123 -2.22 -0.07 -2.81
N ARG A 124 -3.11 0.94 -2.78
CA ARG A 124 -4.56 0.73 -2.85
C ARG A 124 -4.98 -0.01 -4.12
N MET A 125 -4.23 0.14 -5.22
CA MET A 125 -4.44 -0.60 -6.47
C MET A 125 -4.43 -2.11 -6.24
N PHE A 126 -3.60 -2.58 -5.30
CA PHE A 126 -3.51 -3.99 -4.93
C PHE A 126 -4.82 -4.50 -4.34
N GLY A 127 -5.46 -3.66 -3.51
CA GLY A 127 -6.78 -3.89 -2.97
C GLY A 127 -7.90 -3.66 -3.99
N LYS A 128 -7.74 -2.96 -5.10
CA LYS A 128 -8.84 -2.79 -6.07
C LYS A 128 -8.83 -3.84 -7.18
N LEU A 129 -7.65 -4.37 -7.53
CA LEU A 129 -7.50 -5.39 -8.57
C LEU A 129 -7.55 -6.81 -7.97
N LYS A 130 -8.61 -7.56 -8.27
CA LYS A 130 -8.79 -8.95 -7.80
C LYS A 130 -7.57 -9.84 -8.11
N ARG A 131 -7.00 -9.72 -9.32
CA ARG A 131 -5.79 -10.46 -9.71
C ARG A 131 -4.60 -10.12 -8.83
N LEU A 132 -4.43 -8.85 -8.49
CA LEU A 132 -3.31 -8.36 -7.69
C LEU A 132 -3.46 -8.75 -6.22
N ARG A 133 -4.69 -8.72 -5.67
CA ARG A 133 -5.01 -9.32 -4.36
C ARG A 133 -4.60 -10.80 -4.29
N THR A 134 -4.94 -11.60 -5.30
CA THR A 134 -4.61 -13.03 -5.33
C THR A 134 -3.10 -13.25 -5.31
N ILE A 135 -2.35 -12.50 -6.12
CA ILE A 135 -0.89 -12.57 -6.15
C ILE A 135 -0.30 -12.23 -4.78
N ILE A 136 -0.75 -11.14 -4.17
CA ILE A 136 -0.23 -10.70 -2.88
C ILE A 136 -0.58 -11.66 -1.75
N ASN A 137 -1.80 -12.20 -1.74
CA ASN A 137 -2.20 -13.22 -0.77
C ASN A 137 -1.36 -14.50 -0.93
N ALA A 138 -1.02 -14.89 -2.17
CA ALA A 138 -0.12 -16.01 -2.42
C ALA A 138 1.29 -15.73 -1.86
N ILE A 139 1.81 -14.51 -2.08
CA ILE A 139 3.10 -14.08 -1.51
C ILE A 139 3.07 -14.18 0.01
N PHE A 140 2.04 -13.63 0.67
CA PHE A 140 1.88 -13.70 2.12
C PHE A 140 1.78 -15.14 2.64
N ALA A 141 1.06 -16.01 1.93
CA ALA A 141 0.97 -17.43 2.28
C ALA A 141 2.32 -18.16 2.18
N SER A 142 3.21 -17.72 1.27
CA SER A 142 4.54 -18.30 1.09
C SER A 142 5.59 -17.81 2.09
N ILE A 143 5.34 -16.76 2.88
CA ILE A 143 6.32 -16.20 3.81
C ILE A 143 6.80 -17.25 4.83
N LEU A 144 5.88 -17.97 5.46
CA LEU A 144 6.23 -18.93 6.51
C LEU A 144 7.07 -20.12 5.98
N PRO A 145 6.69 -20.81 4.89
CA PRO A 145 7.53 -21.84 4.28
C PRO A 145 8.91 -21.33 3.83
N VAL A 146 8.98 -20.12 3.27
CA VAL A 146 10.25 -19.51 2.83
C VAL A 146 11.16 -19.25 4.03
N LEU A 147 10.63 -18.76 5.15
CA LEU A 147 11.41 -18.54 6.37
C LEU A 147 11.97 -19.84 6.95
N GLN A 148 11.19 -20.93 6.92
CA GLN A 148 11.66 -22.26 7.35
C GLN A 148 12.80 -22.75 6.45
N THR A 149 12.66 -22.59 5.14
CA THR A 149 13.70 -22.96 4.17
C THR A 149 14.96 -22.13 4.36
N LEU A 150 14.80 -20.83 4.61
CA LEU A 150 15.89 -19.91 4.90
C LEU A 150 16.66 -20.31 6.16
N ALA A 151 15.96 -20.72 7.21
CA ALA A 151 16.59 -21.18 8.45
C ALA A 151 17.49 -22.42 8.23
N ILE A 152 17.01 -23.40 7.45
CA ILE A 152 17.81 -24.58 7.09
C ILE A 152 19.03 -24.17 6.26
N CYS A 153 18.84 -23.29 5.27
CA CYS A 153 19.93 -22.79 4.43
C CYS A 153 21.02 -22.10 5.27
N LEU A 154 20.63 -21.28 6.26
CA LEU A 154 21.57 -20.62 7.17
C LEU A 154 22.40 -21.62 7.98
N VAL A 155 21.79 -22.71 8.47
CA VAL A 155 22.53 -23.77 9.17
C VAL A 155 23.55 -24.43 8.25
N VAL A 156 23.16 -24.76 7.02
CA VAL A 156 24.07 -25.37 6.03
C VAL A 156 25.25 -24.44 5.72
N VAL A 157 24.97 -23.16 5.45
CA VAL A 157 26.02 -22.16 5.20
C VAL A 157 26.95 -22.02 6.40
N ALA A 158 26.41 -22.00 7.63
CA ALA A 158 27.22 -21.91 8.84
C ALA A 158 28.19 -23.09 8.99
N VAL A 159 27.76 -24.32 8.68
CA VAL A 159 28.63 -25.50 8.68
C VAL A 159 29.75 -25.36 7.65
N TYR A 160 29.43 -24.96 6.42
CA TYR A 160 30.44 -24.75 5.38
C TYR A 160 31.43 -23.64 5.74
N CYS A 161 30.97 -22.54 6.34
CA CYS A 161 31.85 -21.49 6.83
C CYS A 161 32.80 -22.01 7.91
N SER A 162 32.32 -22.79 8.88
CA SER A 162 33.17 -23.38 9.92
C SER A 162 34.22 -24.33 9.34
N LEU A 163 33.84 -25.17 8.37
CA LEU A 163 34.78 -26.05 7.68
C LEU A 163 35.81 -25.27 6.86
N GLY A 164 35.38 -24.21 6.17
CA GLY A 164 36.26 -23.32 5.42
C GLY A 164 37.31 -22.67 6.33
N VAL A 165 36.89 -22.13 7.48
CA VAL A 165 37.84 -21.57 8.45
C VAL A 165 38.83 -22.65 8.89
N GLU A 166 38.37 -23.83 9.28
CA GLU A 166 39.27 -24.88 9.76
C GLU A 166 40.29 -25.34 8.70
N PHE A 167 39.87 -25.48 7.44
CA PHE A 167 40.77 -25.89 6.36
C PHE A 167 41.78 -24.83 5.95
N PHE A 168 41.40 -23.55 5.93
CA PHE A 168 42.25 -22.47 5.44
C PHE A 168 42.98 -21.70 6.54
N ARG A 169 42.72 -22.00 7.82
CA ARG A 169 43.38 -21.38 8.98
C ARG A 169 44.89 -21.56 8.99
N SER A 170 45.39 -22.70 8.52
CA SER A 170 46.83 -22.99 8.45
C SER A 170 47.52 -22.26 7.30
N GLU A 171 46.88 -22.16 6.14
CA GLU A 171 47.43 -21.56 4.93
C GLU A 171 47.44 -20.03 4.98
N SER A 172 46.34 -19.42 5.47
CA SER A 172 46.18 -17.96 5.56
C SER A 172 45.75 -17.51 6.96
N PRO A 173 46.67 -17.52 7.95
CA PRO A 173 46.34 -17.18 9.35
C PRO A 173 45.93 -15.72 9.57
N ARG A 174 46.23 -14.82 8.61
CA ARG A 174 45.82 -13.41 8.69
C ARG A 174 44.32 -13.24 8.40
N ASP A 175 43.77 -14.04 7.48
CA ASP A 175 42.39 -13.90 7.01
C ASP A 175 41.42 -14.84 7.76
N PHE A 176 41.89 -16.02 8.19
CA PHE A 176 41.08 -17.05 8.86
C PHE A 176 41.49 -17.30 10.32
N GLY A 177 42.23 -16.36 10.92
CA GLY A 177 42.82 -16.47 12.26
C GLY A 177 41.83 -16.23 13.40
N ASN A 178 42.05 -15.17 14.18
CA ASN A 178 41.19 -14.81 15.31
C ASN A 178 40.38 -13.55 14.98
N PHE A 179 39.09 -13.57 15.30
CA PHE A 179 38.18 -12.44 15.06
C PHE A 179 38.51 -11.16 15.85
N PHE A 180 39.22 -11.28 16.98
CA PHE A 180 39.50 -10.17 17.90
C PHE A 180 40.93 -9.59 17.77
N ARG A 181 41.56 -9.75 16.60
CA ARG A 181 42.89 -9.18 16.35
C ARG A 181 42.81 -7.73 15.90
#